data_AF-A0A257PPI8-F1
#
_entry.id   AF-A0A257PPI8-F1
#
_cell.length_a   1.000
_cell.length_b   1.000
_cell.length_c   1.000
_cell.angle_alpha   90.00
_cell.angle_beta   90.00
_cell.angle_gamma   90.00
#
_symmetry.space_group_name_H-M   'P 1'
#
loop_
_entity.id
_entity.type
_entity.pdbx_description
1 polymer ?
#
loop_
_entity_poly.entity_id
_entity_poly.type
_entity_poly.pdbx_seq_one_letter_code
_entity_poly.pdbx_strand_id
1 'polypeptide(L)'
;MTYGEFWLRYLRAHAKPATRALHYCGSTLALGSIALAILAHNYGWLVFAPVAGYSFAWGAHFFVEHNRPETFGHPFWSLISDFRMFFLFISGRLQPHFRTCGL
;
A
#
# COMPACT_ATOMS: atom_id res chain seq x y z
N MET A 1 6.91 -0.43 19.81
CA MET A 1 7.28 -0.22 18.41
C MET A 1 6.98 1.23 18.05
N THR A 2 7.92 1.96 17.49
CA THR A 2 7.72 3.31 16.92
C THR A 2 7.28 3.20 15.46
N TYR A 3 6.75 4.29 14.88
CA TYR A 3 6.43 4.31 13.45
C TYR A 3 7.68 4.10 12.57
N GLY A 4 8.86 4.56 13.00
CA GLY A 4 10.11 4.32 12.29
C GLY A 4 10.47 2.83 12.23
N GLU A 5 10.35 2.12 13.35
CA GLU A 5 10.55 0.66 13.40
C GLU A 5 9.49 -0.07 12.56
N PHE A 6 8.24 0.36 12.62
CA PHE A 6 7.17 -0.17 11.79
C PHE A 6 7.46 0.04 10.31
N TRP A 7 7.93 1.20 9.89
CA TRP A 7 8.26 1.50 8.50
C TRP A 7 9.32 0.55 7.94
N LEU A 8 10.36 0.24 8.72
CA LEU A 8 11.38 -0.73 8.32
C LEU A 8 10.80 -2.15 8.21
N ARG A 9 9.95 -2.56 9.15
CA ARG A 9 9.25 -3.85 9.10
C ARG A 9 8.29 -3.93 7.90
N TYR A 10 7.55 -2.86 7.66
CA TYR A 10 6.63 -2.71 6.54
C TYR A 10 7.35 -2.87 5.21
N LEU A 11 8.47 -2.18 4.99
CA LEU A 11 9.24 -2.33 3.76
C LEU A 11 9.77 -3.76 3.56
N ARG A 12 10.17 -4.44 4.64
CA ARG A 12 10.56 -5.86 4.58
C ARG A 12 9.39 -6.78 4.22
N ALA A 13 8.18 -6.44 4.66
CA ALA A 13 6.96 -7.14 4.25
C ALA A 13 6.54 -6.86 2.80
N HIS A 14 7.26 -5.97 2.08
CA HIS A 14 7.04 -5.60 0.68
C HIS A 14 8.35 -5.69 -0.13
N ALA A 15 9.19 -6.69 0.18
CA ALA A 15 10.51 -6.84 -0.40
C ALA A 15 10.46 -7.13 -1.92
N LYS A 16 9.47 -7.89 -2.38
CA LYS A 16 9.36 -8.25 -3.80
C LYS A 16 8.77 -7.10 -4.62
N PRO A 17 9.38 -6.74 -5.78
CA PRO A 17 8.81 -5.73 -6.67
C PRO A 17 7.36 -6.01 -7.10
N ALA A 18 7.02 -7.28 -7.31
CA ALA A 18 5.66 -7.70 -7.67
C ALA A 18 4.63 -7.43 -6.56
N THR A 19 5.00 -7.63 -5.28
CA THR A 19 4.15 -7.27 -4.13
C THR A 19 3.81 -5.79 -4.18
N ARG A 20 4.82 -4.95 -4.38
CA ARG A 20 4.65 -3.50 -4.46
C ARG A 20 3.80 -3.07 -5.65
N ALA A 21 4.04 -3.66 -6.81
CA ALA A 21 3.28 -3.36 -8.02
C ALA A 21 1.77 -3.59 -7.82
N LEU A 22 1.39 -4.69 -7.18
CA LEU A 22 -0.01 -4.96 -6.84
C LEU A 22 -0.58 -3.92 -5.87
N HIS A 23 0.17 -3.53 -4.83
CA HIS A 23 -0.25 -2.44 -3.94
C HIS A 23 -0.41 -1.12 -4.69
N TYR A 24 0.44 -0.82 -5.67
CA TYR A 24 0.34 0.39 -6.49
C TYR A 24 -0.89 0.36 -7.41
N CYS A 25 -1.23 -0.81 -7.98
CA CYS A 25 -2.47 -0.99 -8.71
C CYS A 25 -3.68 -0.73 -7.81
N GLY A 26 -3.74 -1.36 -6.64
CA GLY A 26 -4.81 -1.16 -5.66
C GLY A 26 -4.93 0.30 -5.20
N SER A 27 -3.79 0.95 -4.89
CA SER A 27 -3.74 2.36 -4.47
C SER A 27 -4.22 3.32 -5.56
N THR A 28 -3.80 3.08 -6.81
CA THR A 28 -4.24 3.87 -7.97
C THR A 28 -5.74 3.75 -8.18
N LEU A 29 -6.28 2.53 -8.13
CA LEU A 29 -7.72 2.28 -8.26
C LEU A 29 -8.52 2.90 -7.12
N ALA A 30 -7.99 2.85 -5.89
CA ALA A 30 -8.64 3.45 -4.73
C ALA A 30 -8.69 4.98 -4.85
N LEU A 31 -7.57 5.62 -5.20
CA LEU A 31 -7.51 7.07 -5.44
C LEU A 31 -8.39 7.49 -6.62
N GLY A 32 -8.40 6.72 -7.71
CA GLY A 32 -9.27 6.94 -8.86
C GLY A 32 -10.75 6.85 -8.49
N SER A 33 -11.13 5.88 -7.66
CA SER A 33 -12.51 5.73 -7.17
C SER A 33 -12.92 6.91 -6.28
N ILE A 34 -12.03 7.40 -5.42
CA ILE A 34 -12.27 8.60 -4.61
C ILE A 34 -12.44 9.84 -5.51
N ALA A 35 -11.57 10.00 -6.51
CA ALA A 35 -11.68 11.11 -7.46
C ALA A 35 -13.01 11.06 -8.23
N LEU A 36 -13.43 9.87 -8.70
CA LEU A 36 -14.73 9.67 -9.36
C LEU A 36 -15.90 9.97 -8.43
N ALA A 37 -15.82 9.59 -7.15
CA ALA A 37 -16.86 9.90 -6.17
C ALA A 37 -17.12 11.42 -6.08
N ILE A 38 -16.04 12.20 -6.05
CA ILE A 38 -16.07 13.65 -5.96
C ILE A 38 -16.55 14.27 -7.28
N LEU A 39 -15.90 13.91 -8.40
CA LEU A 39 -16.17 14.53 -9.71
C LEU A 39 -17.56 14.19 -10.26
N ALA A 40 -18.07 12.98 -10.01
CA ALA A 40 -19.38 12.54 -10.46
C ALA A 40 -20.50 12.79 -9.42
N HIS A 41 -20.17 13.34 -8.24
CA HIS A 41 -21.09 13.47 -7.09
C HIS A 41 -21.80 12.15 -6.72
N ASN A 42 -21.18 11.02 -7.01
CA ASN A 42 -21.70 9.69 -6.72
C ASN A 42 -20.82 9.01 -5.68
N TYR A 43 -21.18 9.18 -4.42
CA TYR A 43 -20.43 8.63 -3.29
C TYR A 43 -20.46 7.09 -3.21
N GLY A 44 -21.24 6.40 -4.05
CA GLY A 44 -21.16 4.94 -4.20
C GLY A 44 -19.76 4.47 -4.63
N TRP A 45 -19.01 5.31 -5.35
CA TRP A 45 -17.61 5.04 -5.70
C TRP A 45 -16.68 4.90 -4.49
N LEU A 46 -17.03 5.47 -3.33
CA LEU A 46 -16.22 5.34 -2.11
C LEU A 46 -16.14 3.91 -1.59
N VAL A 47 -17.13 3.05 -1.90
CA VAL A 47 -17.10 1.63 -1.51
C VAL A 47 -16.03 0.87 -2.32
N PHE A 48 -15.78 1.28 -3.56
CA PHE A 48 -14.78 0.63 -4.41
C PHE A 48 -13.34 0.90 -3.93
N ALA A 49 -13.10 2.01 -3.24
CA ALA A 49 -11.77 2.34 -2.74
C ALA A 49 -11.19 1.31 -1.77
N PRO A 50 -11.85 0.95 -0.64
CA PRO A 50 -11.36 -0.09 0.25
C PRO A 50 -11.39 -1.48 -0.40
N VAL A 51 -12.37 -1.78 -1.25
CA VAL A 51 -12.45 -3.08 -1.96
C VAL A 51 -11.24 -3.28 -2.86
N ALA A 52 -10.91 -2.29 -3.70
CA ALA A 52 -9.76 -2.35 -4.59
C ALA A 52 -8.46 -2.39 -3.78
N GLY A 53 -8.30 -1.52 -2.79
CA GLY A 53 -7.11 -1.48 -1.93
C GLY A 53 -6.82 -2.83 -1.28
N TYR A 54 -7.81 -3.39 -0.55
CA TYR A 54 -7.61 -4.65 0.17
C TYR A 54 -7.46 -5.87 -0.74
N SER A 55 -8.22 -5.93 -1.83
CA SER A 55 -8.16 -7.09 -2.75
C SER A 55 -6.76 -7.25 -3.34
N PHE A 56 -6.17 -6.16 -3.82
CA PHE A 56 -4.82 -6.17 -4.37
C PHE A 56 -3.74 -6.32 -3.29
N ALA A 57 -3.86 -5.61 -2.16
CA ALA A 57 -2.87 -5.68 -1.09
C ALA A 57 -2.80 -7.08 -0.46
N TRP A 58 -3.96 -7.65 -0.08
CA TRP A 58 -4.00 -8.98 0.52
C TRP A 58 -3.60 -10.06 -0.48
N GLY A 59 -4.03 -9.93 -1.74
CA GLY A 59 -3.60 -10.83 -2.81
C GLY A 59 -2.07 -10.83 -2.98
N ALA A 60 -1.45 -9.65 -2.94
CA ALA A 60 0.00 -9.52 -3.00
C ALA A 60 0.69 -10.26 -1.84
N HIS A 61 0.22 -10.03 -0.61
CA HIS A 61 0.80 -10.67 0.57
C HIS A 61 0.64 -12.20 0.56
N PHE A 62 -0.55 -12.70 0.23
CA PHE A 62 -0.82 -14.15 0.31
C PHE A 62 -0.24 -14.94 -0.87
N PHE A 63 -0.27 -14.41 -2.09
CA PHE A 63 0.12 -15.16 -3.28
C PHE A 63 1.52 -14.80 -3.82
N VAL A 64 2.05 -13.63 -3.51
CA VAL A 64 3.36 -13.18 -4.03
C VAL A 64 4.39 -13.15 -2.92
N GLU A 65 4.17 -12.39 -1.87
CA GLU A 65 5.13 -12.24 -0.78
C GLU A 65 5.19 -13.49 0.10
N HIS A 66 4.07 -14.17 0.27
CA HIS A 66 3.87 -15.30 1.19
C HIS A 66 4.05 -14.91 2.67
N ASN A 67 3.48 -13.76 3.04
CA ASN A 67 3.41 -13.29 4.42
C ASN A 67 2.00 -12.80 4.78
N ARG A 68 1.79 -12.37 6.03
CA ARG A 68 0.52 -11.80 6.46
C ARG A 68 0.53 -10.28 6.28
N PRO A 69 -0.58 -9.66 5.84
CA PRO A 69 -0.70 -8.21 5.78
C PRO A 69 -0.43 -7.55 7.14
N GLU A 70 0.42 -6.52 7.14
CA GLU A 70 0.71 -5.73 8.35
C GLU A 70 -0.54 -5.03 8.91
N THR A 71 -1.56 -4.83 8.08
CA THR A 71 -2.85 -4.22 8.42
C THR A 71 -3.54 -4.96 9.58
N PHE A 72 -3.34 -6.28 9.72
CA PHE A 72 -3.92 -7.05 10.82
C PHE A 72 -3.32 -6.70 12.19
N GLY A 73 -2.09 -6.19 12.23
CA GLY A 73 -1.46 -5.75 13.47
C GLY A 73 -1.56 -4.24 13.70
N HIS A 74 -1.36 -3.44 12.64
CA HIS A 74 -1.29 -1.98 12.73
C HIS A 74 -2.04 -1.33 11.56
N PRO A 75 -3.39 -1.31 11.57
CA PRO A 75 -4.19 -0.95 10.40
C PRO A 75 -3.91 0.48 9.91
N PHE A 76 -3.86 1.46 10.81
CA PHE A 76 -3.60 2.85 10.43
C PHE A 76 -2.17 3.06 9.92
N TRP A 77 -1.17 2.46 10.57
CA TRP A 77 0.21 2.59 10.10
C TRP A 77 0.44 1.89 8.76
N SER A 78 -0.26 0.78 8.52
CA SER A 78 -0.21 0.07 7.24
C SER A 78 -0.79 0.95 6.13
N LEU A 79 -1.97 1.54 6.34
CA LEU A 79 -2.58 2.45 5.38
C LEU A 79 -1.70 3.68 5.08
N ILE A 80 -1.14 4.31 6.11
CA ILE A 80 -0.21 5.44 5.94
C ILE A 80 1.04 4.98 5.15
N SER A 81 1.53 3.78 5.43
CA SER A 81 2.72 3.22 4.79
C SER A 81 2.47 2.81 3.33
N ASP A 82 1.26 2.35 2.99
CA ASP A 82 0.83 2.10 1.61
C ASP A 82 0.98 3.36 0.76
N PHE A 83 0.36 4.47 1.20
CA PHE A 83 0.47 5.75 0.51
C PHE A 83 1.88 6.30 0.52
N ARG A 84 2.60 6.21 1.65
CA ARG A 84 4.00 6.64 1.73
C ARG A 84 4.87 5.89 0.71
N MET A 85 4.74 4.56 0.64
CA MET A 85 5.47 3.74 -0.32
C MET A 85 5.09 4.07 -1.76
N PHE A 86 3.80 4.27 -2.05
CA PHE A 86 3.29 4.65 -3.36
C PHE A 86 3.86 6.00 -3.84
N PHE A 87 3.81 7.04 -3.01
CA PHE A 87 4.33 8.36 -3.38
C PHE A 87 5.87 8.39 -3.44
N LEU A 88 6.56 7.64 -2.59
CA LEU A 88 8.02 7.46 -2.72
C LEU A 88 8.40 6.75 -4.02
N PHE A 89 7.59 5.79 -4.47
CA PHE A 89 7.80 5.13 -5.76
C PHE A 89 7.62 6.12 -6.93
N ILE A 90 6.48 6.83 -6.97
CA ILE A 90 6.19 7.80 -8.04
C ILE A 90 7.23 8.93 -8.09
N SER A 91 7.72 9.38 -6.93
CA SER A 91 8.75 10.43 -6.86
C SER A 91 10.18 9.92 -7.09
N GLY A 92 10.39 8.62 -7.30
CA GLY A 92 11.72 8.02 -7.47
C GLY A 92 12.58 8.00 -6.19
N ARG A 93 11.97 8.20 -5.02
CA ARG A 93 12.66 8.34 -3.71
C ARG A 93 12.57 7.08 -2.85
N LEU A 94 12.05 5.97 -3.36
CA LEU A 94 11.88 4.75 -2.59
C LEU A 94 13.18 3.98 -2.33
N GLN A 95 14.10 3.95 -3.31
CA GLN A 95 15.33 3.12 -3.23
C GLN A 95 16.20 3.40 -1.99
N PRO A 96 16.44 4.66 -1.57
CA PRO A 96 17.20 4.94 -0.35
C PRO A 96 16.61 4.30 0.91
N HIS A 97 15.28 4.18 1.00
CA HIS A 97 14.64 3.54 2.15
C HIS A 97 14.85 2.03 2.18
N PHE A 98 14.88 1.35 1.03
CA PHE A 98 15.22 -0.07 0.98
C PHE A 98 16.65 -0.34 1.43
N ARG A 99 17.60 0.52 1.04
CA ARG A 99 18.99 0.43 1.52
C ARG A 99 19.09 0.48 3.04
N THR A 100 18.28 1.33 3.71
CA THR A 100 18.24 1.38 5.18
C THR A 100 17.65 0.12 5.84
N CYS A 101 16.90 -0.70 5.08
CA CYS A 101 16.33 -1.96 5.54
C CYS A 101 17.21 -3.18 5.27
N GLY A 102 18.27 -3.03 4.46
CA GLY A 102 19.09 -4.14 3.95
C GLY A 102 18.50 -4.81 2.69
N LEU A 103 17.75 -4.07 1.88
CA LEU A 103 17.09 -4.51 0.65
C LEU A 103 17.53 -3.69 -0.57
#